data_AF-J0U6P3-F1
#
_entry.id   AF-J0U6P3-F1
#
_cell.length_a   1.000
_cell.length_b   1.000
_cell.length_c   1.000
_cell.angle_alpha   90.00
_cell.angle_beta   90.00
_cell.angle_gamma   90.00
#
_symmetry.space_group_name_H-M   'P 1'
#
loop_
_entity.id
_entity.type
_entity.pdbx_description
1 polymer ?
#
loop_
_entity_poly.entity_id
_entity_poly.type
_entity_poly.pdbx_seq_one_letter_code
_entity_poly.pdbx_strand_id
1 'polypeptide(L)'
;MKKTLLSLSLTAAAAVATLPSMALAMGAQDALNVITQNHHVATHGLQKQHGYWTAEAIANDGQRATVLVKDADASFTAVRKSDIGTTLPGVAQVTQALRAAGWAHVHDLELDDGFWQAEARQSLVHGEKNELVLHPQTLEVLSQVGRSGGFANQQAVLGAEQIRLALQQAGYTRVHDLDYDDGHWEAEATNLAGQSVELRLDPHTAQVLSERLDD
;
A
#
# COMPACT_ATOMS: atom_id res chain seq x y z
N MET A 1 31.09 -1.13 -75.71
CA MET A 1 29.93 -0.48 -75.06
C MET A 1 29.57 -1.27 -73.81
N LYS A 2 29.44 -0.56 -72.67
CA LYS A 2 28.83 -0.92 -71.37
C LYS A 2 29.42 -2.11 -70.58
N LYS A 3 30.25 -1.77 -69.58
CA LYS A 3 30.57 -2.59 -68.40
C LYS A 3 29.37 -2.52 -67.44
N THR A 4 28.80 -3.66 -67.09
CA THR A 4 27.73 -3.75 -66.07
C THR A 4 28.38 -4.08 -64.73
N LEU A 5 28.40 -3.12 -63.81
CA LEU A 5 28.77 -3.31 -62.41
C LEU A 5 27.49 -3.68 -61.65
N LEU A 6 27.44 -4.87 -61.03
CA LEU A 6 26.42 -5.20 -60.05
C LEU A 6 26.80 -4.58 -58.70
N SER A 7 26.03 -3.60 -58.26
CA SER A 7 26.06 -3.05 -56.91
C SER A 7 25.26 -3.96 -55.97
N LEU A 8 25.93 -4.60 -55.00
CA LEU A 8 25.27 -5.22 -53.84
C LEU A 8 24.90 -4.12 -52.85
N SER A 9 23.60 -3.87 -52.68
CA SER A 9 23.06 -3.09 -51.57
C SER A 9 22.92 -3.99 -50.34
N LEU A 10 23.76 -3.78 -49.33
CA LEU A 10 23.63 -4.40 -48.02
C LEU A 10 22.68 -3.55 -47.16
N THR A 11 21.41 -3.94 -47.07
CA THR A 11 20.48 -3.37 -46.08
C THR A 11 20.80 -3.95 -44.71
N ALA A 12 21.52 -3.19 -43.89
CA ALA A 12 21.64 -3.46 -42.47
C ALA A 12 20.31 -3.12 -41.78
N ALA A 13 19.51 -4.13 -41.44
CA ALA A 13 18.37 -3.97 -40.55
C ALA A 13 18.89 -3.78 -39.13
N ALA A 14 18.90 -2.53 -38.64
CA ALA A 14 19.12 -2.26 -37.23
C ALA A 14 17.86 -2.67 -36.47
N ALA A 15 17.92 -3.80 -35.76
CA ALA A 15 16.93 -4.14 -34.76
C ALA A 15 17.08 -3.15 -33.60
N VAL A 16 16.16 -2.19 -33.50
CA VAL A 16 16.04 -1.34 -32.31
C VAL A 16 15.42 -2.20 -31.23
N ALA A 17 16.24 -2.77 -30.35
CA ALA A 17 15.75 -3.33 -29.10
C ALA A 17 15.21 -2.17 -28.25
N THR A 18 13.90 -2.04 -28.15
CA THR A 18 13.25 -1.16 -27.17
C THR A 18 13.50 -1.77 -25.79
N LEU A 19 14.55 -1.31 -25.10
CA LEU A 19 14.66 -1.53 -23.67
C LEU A 19 13.40 -0.92 -23.03
N PRO A 20 12.69 -1.63 -22.12
CA PRO A 20 11.64 -0.98 -21.36
C PRO A 20 12.29 0.19 -20.63
N SER A 21 11.85 1.41 -20.94
CA SER A 21 12.16 2.56 -20.10
C SER A 21 11.76 2.16 -18.70
N MET A 22 12.72 2.05 -17.79
CA MET A 22 12.41 2.02 -16.37
C MET A 22 11.83 3.40 -16.11
N ALA A 23 10.51 3.55 -16.25
CA ALA A 23 9.82 4.77 -15.90
C ALA A 23 10.21 5.03 -14.44
N LEU A 24 10.98 6.10 -14.23
CA LEU A 24 11.32 6.53 -12.88
C LEU A 24 10.00 6.66 -12.12
N ALA A 25 9.95 6.07 -10.92
CA ALA A 25 8.82 6.23 -10.03
C ALA A 25 8.42 7.71 -9.98
N MET A 26 7.12 7.97 -10.11
CA MET A 26 6.57 9.31 -10.23
C MET A 26 6.98 10.18 -9.03
N GLY A 27 7.47 11.39 -9.30
CA GLY A 27 7.77 12.35 -8.23
C GLY A 27 6.52 13.07 -7.71
N ALA A 28 6.62 13.71 -6.54
CA ALA A 28 5.51 14.47 -5.96
C ALA A 28 4.94 15.54 -6.91
N GLN A 29 5.80 16.23 -7.67
CA GLN A 29 5.36 17.24 -8.64
C GLN A 29 4.60 16.64 -9.82
N ASP A 30 4.99 15.47 -10.28
CA ASP A 30 4.29 14.77 -11.36
C ASP A 30 2.90 14.32 -10.88
N ALA A 31 2.78 13.84 -9.64
CA ALA A 31 1.49 13.51 -9.04
C ALA A 31 0.57 14.73 -8.95
N LEU A 32 1.08 15.88 -8.51
CA LEU A 32 0.32 17.14 -8.50
C LEU A 32 -0.15 17.56 -9.89
N ASN A 33 0.68 17.32 -10.92
CA ASN A 33 0.29 17.59 -12.30
C ASN A 33 -0.87 16.69 -12.74
N VAL A 34 -0.83 15.40 -12.41
CA VAL A 34 -1.94 14.46 -12.69
C VAL A 34 -3.21 14.88 -11.97
N ILE A 35 -3.13 15.26 -10.70
CA ILE A 35 -4.29 15.73 -9.92
C ILE A 35 -4.91 16.96 -10.58
N THR A 36 -4.09 17.93 -10.97
CA THR A 36 -4.54 19.16 -11.65
C THR A 36 -5.16 18.86 -13.02
N GLN A 37 -4.57 17.95 -13.80
CA GLN A 37 -5.10 17.51 -15.09
C GLN A 37 -6.47 16.84 -14.96
N ASN A 38 -6.72 16.17 -13.84
CA ASN A 38 -8.01 15.55 -13.51
C ASN A 38 -8.98 16.53 -12.83
N HIS A 39 -8.76 17.85 -12.94
CA HIS A 39 -9.67 18.89 -12.43
C HIS A 39 -9.84 18.90 -10.91
N HIS A 40 -8.78 18.54 -10.19
CA HIS A 40 -8.70 18.62 -8.74
C HIS A 40 -7.52 19.50 -8.33
N VAL A 41 -7.62 20.12 -7.16
CA VAL A 41 -6.52 20.86 -6.54
C VAL A 41 -6.21 20.20 -5.20
N ALA A 42 -5.01 19.62 -5.07
CA ALA A 42 -4.55 19.06 -3.81
C ALA A 42 -4.35 20.19 -2.79
N THR A 43 -4.99 20.06 -1.64
CA THR A 43 -4.98 21.10 -0.60
C THR A 43 -4.12 20.72 0.60
N HIS A 44 -3.98 19.43 0.89
CA HIS A 44 -3.19 18.96 2.02
C HIS A 44 -2.74 17.50 1.82
N GLY A 45 -1.72 17.10 2.58
CA GLY A 45 -1.42 15.70 2.83
C GLY A 45 -0.94 14.91 1.63
N LEU A 46 -0.23 15.53 0.67
CA LEU A 46 0.37 14.77 -0.43
C LEU A 46 1.43 13.80 0.12
N GLN A 47 1.11 12.51 0.12
CA GLN A 47 1.97 11.46 0.62
C GLN A 47 1.96 10.25 -0.30
N LYS A 48 2.92 9.34 -0.11
CA LYS A 48 3.00 8.09 -0.87
C LYS A 48 2.69 6.91 0.03
N GLN A 49 1.66 6.15 -0.32
CA GLN A 49 1.23 4.95 0.41
C GLN A 49 0.71 3.89 -0.56
N HIS A 50 1.04 2.63 -0.31
CA HIS A 50 0.59 1.48 -1.08
C HIS A 50 0.87 1.54 -2.59
N GLY A 51 1.90 2.29 -3.02
CA GLY A 51 2.21 2.51 -4.44
C GLY A 51 1.38 3.61 -5.11
N TYR A 52 0.67 4.42 -4.33
CA TYR A 52 -0.11 5.58 -4.78
C TYR A 52 0.38 6.85 -4.09
N TRP A 53 0.37 7.95 -4.83
CA TRP A 53 0.34 9.28 -4.24
C TRP A 53 -1.10 9.58 -3.82
N THR A 54 -1.29 9.96 -2.57
CA THR A 54 -2.60 10.33 -2.01
C THR A 54 -2.60 11.75 -1.51
N ALA A 55 -3.74 12.42 -1.62
CA ALA A 55 -3.93 13.76 -1.08
C ALA A 55 -5.42 14.04 -0.81
N GLU A 56 -5.69 14.95 0.11
CA GLU A 56 -6.99 15.61 0.14
C GLU A 56 -7.03 16.68 -0.96
N ALA A 57 -8.10 16.68 -1.75
CA ALA A 57 -8.27 17.61 -2.86
C ALA A 57 -9.68 18.18 -2.96
N ILE A 58 -9.78 19.31 -3.65
CA ILE A 58 -11.04 19.95 -4.03
C ILE A 58 -11.22 19.81 -5.54
N ALA A 59 -12.34 19.23 -5.95
CA ALA A 59 -12.76 19.19 -7.35
C ALA A 59 -13.25 20.56 -7.82
N ASN A 60 -13.28 20.82 -9.13
CA ASN A 60 -13.76 22.09 -9.69
C ASN A 60 -15.20 22.46 -9.33
N ASP A 61 -16.03 21.48 -8.95
CA ASP A 61 -17.40 21.70 -8.45
C ASP A 61 -17.44 22.10 -6.96
N GLY A 62 -16.27 22.26 -6.32
CA GLY A 62 -16.12 22.61 -4.91
C GLY A 62 -16.21 21.44 -3.93
N GLN A 63 -16.43 20.21 -4.42
CA GLN A 63 -16.54 19.04 -3.54
C GLN A 63 -15.16 18.52 -3.13
N ARG A 64 -15.08 18.06 -1.87
CA ARG A 64 -13.88 17.39 -1.34
C ARG A 64 -13.82 15.95 -1.83
N ALA A 65 -12.61 15.50 -2.17
CA ALA A 65 -12.29 14.11 -2.48
C ALA A 65 -10.92 13.75 -1.92
N THR A 66 -10.73 12.49 -1.55
CA THR A 66 -9.39 11.92 -1.43
C THR A 66 -8.99 11.42 -2.81
N VAL A 67 -7.85 11.87 -3.33
CA VAL A 67 -7.36 11.49 -4.65
C VAL A 67 -6.21 10.52 -4.53
N LEU A 68 -6.17 9.53 -5.41
CA LEU A 68 -5.10 8.54 -5.52
C LEU A 68 -4.53 8.62 -6.94
N VAL A 69 -3.20 8.71 -7.05
CA VAL A 69 -2.47 8.64 -8.31
C VAL A 69 -1.50 7.47 -8.24
N LYS A 70 -1.66 6.46 -9.09
CA LYS A 70 -0.77 5.30 -9.10
C LYS A 70 0.61 5.71 -9.60
N ASP A 71 1.62 5.38 -8.81
CA ASP A 71 3.02 5.75 -9.05
C ASP A 71 3.58 5.17 -10.36
N ALA A 72 3.09 4.00 -10.76
CA ALA A 72 3.62 3.24 -11.89
C ALA A 72 3.11 3.72 -13.26
N ASP A 73 1.88 4.24 -13.34
CA ASP A 73 1.20 4.50 -14.61
C ASP A 73 0.35 5.77 -14.65
N ALA A 74 0.38 6.59 -13.60
CA ALA A 74 -0.40 7.82 -13.47
C ALA A 74 -1.94 7.63 -13.48
N SER A 75 -2.44 6.40 -13.29
CA SER A 75 -3.88 6.20 -13.14
C SER A 75 -4.42 6.98 -11.94
N PHE A 76 -5.57 7.62 -12.14
CA PHE A 76 -6.17 8.55 -11.19
C PHE A 76 -7.51 8.01 -10.70
N THR A 77 -7.72 8.02 -9.38
CA THR A 77 -8.99 7.71 -8.73
C THR A 77 -9.34 8.84 -7.77
N ALA A 78 -10.57 9.36 -7.85
CA ALA A 78 -11.12 10.28 -6.86
C ALA A 78 -12.15 9.55 -6.00
N VAL A 79 -11.99 9.65 -4.69
CA VAL A 79 -12.85 9.02 -3.69
C VAL A 79 -13.65 10.11 -2.99
N ARG A 80 -14.95 10.13 -3.26
CA ARG A 80 -15.91 10.99 -2.54
C ARG A 80 -16.86 10.14 -1.74
N LYS A 81 -17.23 10.61 -0.55
CA LYS A 81 -18.16 9.90 0.31
C LYS A 81 -19.52 9.65 -0.35
N SER A 82 -19.98 10.56 -1.21
CA SER A 82 -21.22 10.43 -1.98
C SER A 82 -21.16 9.37 -3.09
N ASP A 83 -19.97 9.01 -3.55
CA ASP A 83 -19.76 8.03 -4.61
C ASP A 83 -19.77 6.57 -4.07
N ILE A 84 -19.60 6.39 -2.76
CA ILE A 84 -19.57 5.06 -2.10
C ILE A 84 -20.95 4.39 -2.16
N GLY A 85 -20.97 3.17 -2.70
CA GLY A 85 -22.20 2.40 -2.93
C GLY A 85 -22.99 2.85 -4.16
N THR A 86 -22.50 3.85 -4.92
CA THR A 86 -23.09 4.28 -6.18
C THR A 86 -22.15 3.98 -7.35
N THR A 87 -21.11 4.80 -7.53
CA THR A 87 -20.09 4.65 -8.57
C THR A 87 -18.84 3.94 -8.07
N LEU A 88 -18.59 3.99 -6.75
CA LEU A 88 -17.58 3.21 -6.06
C LEU A 88 -18.24 2.05 -5.30
N PRO A 89 -17.55 0.91 -5.13
CA PRO A 89 -17.98 -0.16 -4.24
C PRO A 89 -18.38 0.38 -2.86
N GLY A 90 -19.45 -0.14 -2.27
CA GLY A 90 -19.79 0.08 -0.87
C GLY A 90 -19.43 -1.15 -0.02
N VAL A 91 -19.61 -1.05 1.30
CA VAL A 91 -19.27 -2.10 2.29
C VAL A 91 -19.77 -3.48 1.87
N ALA A 92 -21.02 -3.58 1.40
CA ALA A 92 -21.61 -4.85 0.96
C ALA A 92 -20.89 -5.45 -0.25
N GLN A 93 -20.54 -4.63 -1.25
CA GLN A 93 -19.82 -5.07 -2.44
C GLN A 93 -18.38 -5.50 -2.09
N VAL A 94 -17.70 -4.76 -1.22
CA VAL A 94 -16.33 -5.10 -0.78
C VAL A 94 -16.32 -6.38 0.05
N THR A 95 -17.26 -6.52 0.99
CA THR A 95 -17.43 -7.76 1.77
C THR A 95 -17.65 -8.96 0.84
N GLN A 96 -18.49 -8.80 -0.19
CA GLN A 96 -18.77 -9.87 -1.15
C GLN A 96 -17.53 -10.21 -1.99
N ALA A 97 -16.75 -9.22 -2.41
CA ALA A 97 -15.52 -9.43 -3.15
C ALA A 97 -14.47 -10.17 -2.30
N LEU A 98 -14.28 -9.76 -1.04
CA LEU A 98 -13.38 -10.43 -0.09
C LEU A 98 -13.79 -11.88 0.16
N ARG A 99 -15.10 -12.14 0.36
CA ARG A 99 -15.62 -13.52 0.50
C ARG A 99 -15.38 -14.35 -0.74
N ALA A 100 -15.58 -13.79 -1.93
CA ALA A 100 -15.29 -14.46 -3.19
C ALA A 100 -13.79 -14.77 -3.37
N ALA A 101 -12.91 -13.95 -2.78
CA ALA A 101 -11.47 -14.17 -2.72
C ALA A 101 -11.02 -15.18 -1.64
N GLY A 102 -11.95 -15.73 -0.85
CA GLY A 102 -11.67 -16.74 0.18
C GLY A 102 -11.58 -16.21 1.62
N TRP A 103 -11.80 -14.91 1.84
CA TRP A 103 -11.89 -14.32 3.17
C TRP A 103 -13.28 -14.56 3.76
N ALA A 104 -13.46 -15.68 4.44
CA ALA A 104 -14.75 -16.08 4.99
C ALA A 104 -15.28 -15.12 6.07
N HIS A 105 -14.38 -14.49 6.83
CA HIS A 105 -14.72 -13.58 7.92
C HIS A 105 -14.04 -12.23 7.67
N VAL A 106 -14.85 -11.19 7.53
CA VAL A 106 -14.43 -9.80 7.33
C VAL A 106 -15.08 -8.98 8.43
N HIS A 107 -14.28 -8.20 9.13
CA HIS A 107 -14.64 -7.32 10.24
C HIS A 107 -13.88 -6.00 10.06
N ASP A 108 -14.36 -4.97 10.76
CA ASP A 108 -13.74 -3.64 10.77
C ASP A 108 -13.44 -3.11 9.36
N LEU A 109 -14.38 -3.39 8.44
CA LEU A 109 -14.30 -2.96 7.06
C LEU A 109 -14.75 -1.51 6.97
N GLU A 110 -13.80 -0.63 6.71
CA GLU A 110 -14.04 0.80 6.54
C GLU A 110 -13.25 1.38 5.37
N LEU A 111 -13.68 2.56 4.92
CA LEU A 111 -12.98 3.31 3.91
C LEU A 111 -12.28 4.47 4.60
N ASP A 112 -10.96 4.43 4.63
CA ASP A 112 -10.14 5.42 5.28
C ASP A 112 -8.91 5.78 4.43
N ASP A 113 -8.52 7.06 4.46
CA ASP A 113 -7.46 7.64 3.62
C ASP A 113 -7.54 7.28 2.12
N GLY A 114 -8.77 7.06 1.64
CA GLY A 114 -9.06 6.73 0.25
C GLY A 114 -8.88 5.26 -0.10
N PHE A 115 -8.65 4.37 0.86
CA PHE A 115 -8.55 2.92 0.67
C PHE A 115 -9.58 2.18 1.51
N TRP A 116 -9.96 0.98 1.08
CA TRP A 116 -10.67 0.08 1.97
C TRP A 116 -9.65 -0.57 2.90
N GLN A 117 -9.89 -0.47 4.21
CA GLN A 117 -9.15 -1.19 5.25
C GLN A 117 -10.07 -2.25 5.84
N ALA A 118 -9.54 -3.42 6.15
CA ALA A 118 -10.35 -4.53 6.66
C ALA A 118 -9.51 -5.56 7.41
N GLU A 119 -10.03 -5.97 8.56
CA GLU A 119 -9.58 -7.17 9.23
C GLU A 119 -10.27 -8.40 8.64
N ALA A 120 -9.47 -9.36 8.15
CA ALA A 120 -9.99 -10.53 7.46
C ALA A 120 -9.33 -11.84 7.89
N ARG A 121 -10.10 -12.94 7.86
CA ARG A 121 -9.63 -14.31 8.13
C ARG A 121 -10.21 -15.27 7.11
N GLN A 122 -9.39 -16.21 6.61
CA GLN A 122 -9.92 -17.29 5.76
C GLN A 122 -10.77 -18.29 6.56
N SER A 123 -10.49 -18.45 7.85
CA SER A 123 -11.22 -19.35 8.75
C SER A 123 -11.11 -18.87 10.20
N LEU A 124 -12.16 -19.02 11.01
CA LEU A 124 -12.08 -18.75 12.45
C LEU A 124 -11.24 -19.76 13.23
N VAL A 125 -11.07 -20.98 12.70
CA VAL A 125 -10.40 -22.07 13.43
C VAL A 125 -8.91 -22.12 13.09
N HIS A 126 -8.56 -21.84 11.83
CA HIS A 126 -7.20 -22.02 11.32
C HIS A 126 -6.64 -20.81 10.58
N GLY A 127 -7.44 -19.75 10.37
CA GLY A 127 -7.01 -18.55 9.67
C GLY A 127 -6.44 -17.52 10.65
N GLU A 128 -5.31 -16.94 10.28
CA GLU A 128 -4.78 -15.77 10.98
C GLU A 128 -5.59 -14.51 10.62
N LYS A 129 -5.63 -13.56 11.54
CA LYS A 129 -6.10 -12.21 11.26
C LYS A 129 -5.13 -11.57 10.28
N ASN A 130 -5.65 -11.04 9.19
CA ASN A 130 -4.91 -10.25 8.22
C ASN A 130 -5.50 -8.85 8.19
N GLU A 131 -4.64 -7.85 8.28
CA GLU A 131 -4.93 -6.48 7.95
C GLU A 131 -4.82 -6.31 6.43
N LEU A 132 -5.92 -5.94 5.78
CA LEU A 132 -6.01 -5.80 4.33
C LEU A 132 -6.23 -4.33 3.96
N VAL A 133 -5.44 -3.84 3.01
CA VAL A 133 -5.71 -2.57 2.34
C VAL A 133 -6.03 -2.82 0.88
N LEU A 134 -7.15 -2.31 0.39
CA LEU A 134 -7.61 -2.47 -0.99
C LEU A 134 -7.81 -1.15 -1.70
N HIS A 135 -7.54 -1.13 -3.01
CA HIS A 135 -7.84 0.02 -3.85
C HIS A 135 -9.36 0.30 -3.86
N PRO A 136 -9.81 1.55 -3.70
CA PRO A 136 -11.22 1.92 -3.45
C PRO A 136 -12.18 1.49 -4.56
N GLN A 137 -11.70 1.43 -5.81
CA GLN A 137 -12.53 1.14 -6.98
C GLN A 137 -12.34 -0.28 -7.53
N THR A 138 -11.09 -0.72 -7.66
CA THR A 138 -10.75 -1.99 -8.31
C THR A 138 -10.77 -3.17 -7.33
N LEU A 139 -10.72 -2.87 -6.02
CA LEU A 139 -10.60 -3.87 -4.95
C LEU A 139 -9.36 -4.76 -5.10
N GLU A 140 -8.33 -4.26 -5.79
CA GLU A 140 -7.00 -4.86 -5.78
C GLU A 140 -6.46 -4.82 -4.34
N VAL A 141 -5.97 -5.95 -3.82
CA VAL A 141 -5.30 -6.01 -2.51
C VAL A 141 -3.92 -5.38 -2.65
N LEU A 142 -3.73 -4.24 -1.99
CA LEU A 142 -2.49 -3.45 -2.01
C LEU A 142 -1.59 -3.73 -0.81
N SER A 143 -2.19 -4.17 0.30
CA SER A 143 -1.51 -4.62 1.51
C SER A 143 -2.23 -5.85 2.05
N GLN A 144 -1.46 -6.82 2.51
CA GLN A 144 -1.95 -7.95 3.28
C GLN A 144 -0.87 -8.29 4.31
N VAL A 145 -1.17 -8.06 5.58
CA VAL A 145 -0.25 -8.37 6.68
C VAL A 145 -0.97 -9.18 7.73
N GLY A 146 -0.45 -10.37 8.03
CA GLY A 146 -0.90 -11.20 9.13
C GLY A 146 0.21 -11.44 10.15
N ARG A 147 -0.07 -12.30 11.14
CA ARG A 147 0.92 -12.72 12.16
C ARG A 147 2.18 -13.30 11.53
N SER A 148 2.03 -14.02 10.41
CA SER A 148 3.12 -14.62 9.65
C SER A 148 3.93 -13.62 8.80
N GLY A 149 3.56 -12.34 8.81
CA GLY A 149 4.09 -11.29 7.95
C GLY A 149 3.20 -11.09 6.73
N GLY A 150 3.79 -10.67 5.61
CA GLY A 150 3.05 -10.47 4.37
C GLY A 150 3.71 -9.40 3.52
N PHE A 151 2.90 -8.52 2.95
CA PHE A 151 3.39 -7.38 2.18
C PHE A 151 2.58 -6.13 2.45
N ALA A 152 3.28 -5.00 2.51
CA ALA A 152 2.72 -3.66 2.58
C ALA A 152 3.65 -2.73 1.79
N ASN A 153 3.12 -1.66 1.21
CA ASN A 153 3.91 -0.69 0.44
C ASN A 153 4.82 -1.33 -0.64
N GLN A 154 4.34 -2.40 -1.29
CA GLN A 154 5.07 -3.17 -2.31
C GLN A 154 6.36 -3.85 -1.80
N GLN A 155 6.50 -4.01 -0.48
CA GLN A 155 7.65 -4.62 0.18
C GLN A 155 7.19 -5.74 1.12
N ALA A 156 8.09 -6.70 1.37
CA ALA A 156 7.83 -7.74 2.36
C ALA A 156 7.80 -7.14 3.77
N VAL A 157 6.84 -7.59 4.58
CA VAL A 157 6.69 -7.22 5.99
C VAL A 157 7.14 -8.40 6.85
N LEU A 158 7.92 -8.10 7.89
CA LEU A 158 8.36 -9.08 8.87
C LEU A 158 7.16 -9.66 9.63
N GLY A 159 7.21 -10.94 9.96
CA GLY A 159 6.20 -11.57 10.82
C GLY A 159 6.46 -11.33 12.30
N ALA A 160 5.43 -11.54 13.14
CA ALA A 160 5.48 -11.31 14.59
C ALA A 160 6.64 -12.04 15.28
N GLU A 161 6.95 -13.28 14.86
CA GLU A 161 8.09 -14.03 15.41
C GLU A 161 9.44 -13.37 15.11
N GLN A 162 9.60 -12.78 13.91
CA GLN A 162 10.82 -12.07 13.53
C GLN A 162 10.95 -10.75 14.30
N ILE A 163 9.86 -10.01 14.46
CA ILE A 163 9.81 -8.80 15.30
C ILE A 163 10.19 -9.12 16.75
N ARG A 164 9.61 -10.19 17.33
CA ARG A 164 9.92 -10.61 18.69
C ARG A 164 11.40 -10.93 18.87
N LEU A 165 12.00 -11.66 17.93
CA LEU A 165 13.42 -12.00 17.97
C LEU A 165 14.30 -10.74 17.88
N ALA A 166 13.93 -9.78 17.02
CA ALA A 166 14.65 -8.51 16.90
C ALA A 166 14.61 -7.70 18.21
N LEU A 167 13.44 -7.61 18.85
CA LEU A 167 13.27 -6.96 20.16
C LEU A 167 14.11 -7.64 21.25
N GLN A 168 14.10 -8.97 21.31
CA GLN A 168 14.91 -9.73 22.26
C GLN A 168 16.42 -9.49 22.05
N GLN A 169 16.87 -9.39 20.79
CA GLN A 169 18.25 -9.06 20.46
C GLN A 169 18.62 -7.62 20.85
N ALA A 170 17.66 -6.70 20.78
CA ALA A 170 17.81 -5.32 21.25
C ALA A 170 17.79 -5.17 22.78
N GLY A 171 17.55 -6.26 23.53
CA GLY A 171 17.59 -6.28 24.99
C GLY A 171 16.23 -6.11 25.67
N TYR A 172 15.14 -6.05 24.91
CA TYR A 172 13.79 -6.11 25.47
C TYR A 172 13.47 -7.53 25.96
N THR A 173 12.72 -7.62 27.05
CA THR A 173 12.28 -8.89 27.62
C THR A 173 10.77 -8.92 27.76
N ARG A 174 10.18 -10.09 28.05
CA ARG A 174 8.71 -10.27 28.16
C ARG A 174 7.93 -9.67 26.98
N VAL A 175 8.43 -9.88 25.76
CA VAL A 175 7.75 -9.38 24.55
C VAL A 175 6.48 -10.19 24.30
N HIS A 176 5.34 -9.51 24.27
CA HIS A 176 4.01 -10.08 24.06
C HIS A 176 3.10 -9.08 23.33
N ASP A 177 1.85 -9.50 23.07
CA ASP A 177 0.82 -8.69 22.41
C ASP A 177 1.33 -8.00 21.15
N LEU A 178 1.95 -8.79 20.27
CA LEU A 178 2.40 -8.32 18.97
C LEU A 178 1.25 -8.36 17.96
N ASP A 179 0.87 -7.21 17.47
CA ASP A 179 -0.07 -7.02 16.38
C ASP A 179 0.46 -6.02 15.34
N TYR A 180 -0.18 -6.04 14.18
CA TYR A 180 0.12 -5.12 13.10
C TYR A 180 -1.09 -4.22 12.93
N ASP A 181 -0.89 -2.92 13.13
CA ASP A 181 -1.92 -1.89 13.09
C ASP A 181 -1.33 -0.56 12.59
N ASP A 182 -2.12 0.29 11.96
CA ASP A 182 -1.71 1.59 11.40
C ASP A 182 -0.44 1.54 10.52
N GLY A 183 -0.17 0.39 9.89
CA GLY A 183 1.03 0.19 9.09
C GLY A 183 2.31 -0.10 9.88
N HIS A 184 2.22 -0.39 11.18
CA HIS A 184 3.34 -0.65 12.09
C HIS A 184 3.13 -1.95 12.86
N TRP A 185 4.21 -2.51 13.41
CA TRP A 185 4.05 -3.50 14.47
C TRP A 185 3.95 -2.78 15.80
N GLU A 186 2.96 -3.13 16.61
CA GLU A 186 2.93 -2.78 18.04
C GLU A 186 3.34 -3.99 18.88
N ALA A 187 3.93 -3.73 20.04
CA ALA A 187 4.34 -4.77 20.98
C ALA A 187 4.46 -4.23 22.39
N GLU A 188 4.04 -5.04 23.37
CA GLU A 188 4.32 -4.78 24.78
C GLU A 188 5.58 -5.54 25.23
N ALA A 189 6.47 -4.86 25.96
CA ALA A 189 7.71 -5.43 26.43
C ALA A 189 8.20 -4.80 27.75
N THR A 190 9.20 -5.42 28.36
CA THR A 190 10.00 -4.83 29.45
C THR A 190 11.31 -4.30 28.89
N ASN A 191 11.57 -3.00 29.04
CA ASN A 191 12.80 -2.36 28.60
C ASN A 191 14.00 -2.67 29.53
N LEU A 192 15.20 -2.20 29.18
CA LEU A 192 16.42 -2.46 29.96
C LEU A 192 16.42 -1.80 31.35
N ALA A 193 15.57 -0.79 31.58
CA ALA A 193 15.36 -0.18 32.88
C ALA A 193 14.38 -0.99 33.76
N GLY A 194 13.83 -2.08 33.24
CA GLY A 194 12.86 -2.93 33.94
C GLY A 194 11.44 -2.39 33.94
N GLN A 195 11.11 -1.47 33.04
CA GLN A 195 9.78 -0.84 32.92
C GLN A 195 8.95 -1.51 31.82
N SER A 196 7.63 -1.62 32.03
CA SER A 196 6.69 -2.00 30.96
C SER A 196 6.60 -0.86 29.94
N VAL A 197 6.66 -1.21 28.67
CA VAL A 197 6.60 -0.27 27.56
C VAL A 197 5.80 -0.83 26.40
N GLU A 198 5.07 0.06 25.74
CA GLU A 198 4.48 -0.15 24.43
C GLU A 198 5.44 0.39 23.36
N LEU A 199 5.68 -0.43 22.34
CA LEU A 199 6.63 -0.16 21.27
C LEU A 199 5.88 -0.09 19.93
N ARG A 200 6.18 0.92 19.11
CA ARG A 200 5.85 0.91 17.68
C ARG A 200 7.12 0.65 16.88
N LEU A 201 7.06 -0.29 15.94
CA LEU A 201 8.21 -0.71 15.15
C LEU A 201 7.97 -0.59 13.65
N ASP A 202 9.05 -0.27 12.93
CA ASP A 202 9.07 -0.33 11.48
C ASP A 202 8.87 -1.78 11.00
N PRO A 203 7.91 -2.02 10.10
CA PRO A 203 7.53 -3.38 9.73
C PRO A 203 8.50 -4.11 8.80
N HIS A 204 9.45 -3.39 8.21
CA HIS A 204 10.41 -3.93 7.27
C HIS A 204 11.76 -4.21 7.93
N THR A 205 12.10 -3.44 8.97
CA THR A 205 13.43 -3.43 9.60
C THR A 205 13.42 -3.84 11.07
N ALA A 206 12.24 -3.91 11.71
CA ALA A 206 12.08 -4.09 13.15
C ALA A 206 12.73 -2.99 14.00
N GLN A 207 13.00 -1.81 13.43
CA GLN A 207 13.49 -0.66 14.18
C GLN A 207 12.40 -0.13 15.09
N VAL A 208 12.70 0.09 16.38
CA VAL A 208 11.80 0.79 17.30
C VAL A 208 11.69 2.26 16.86
N LEU A 209 10.48 2.66 16.48
CA LEU A 209 10.13 4.02 16.07
C LEU A 209 9.66 4.86 17.25
N SER A 210 8.99 4.23 18.21
CA SER A 210 8.49 4.86 19.44
C SER A 210 8.54 3.87 20.60
N GLU A 211 8.89 4.36 21.78
CA GLU A 211 8.80 3.66 23.06
C GLU A 211 8.05 4.57 24.05
N ARG A 212 7.01 4.03 24.69
CA ARG A 212 6.20 4.74 25.68
C ARG A 212 5.97 3.84 26.88
N LEU A 213 5.98 4.42 28.07
CA LEU A 213 5.63 3.68 29.28
C LEU A 213 4.19 3.18 29.18
N ASP A 214 4.03 1.93 29.55
CA ASP A 214 2.74 1.26 29.65
C ASP A 214 2.26 1.40 31.11
N ASP A 215 1.12 2.05 31.30
CA ASP A 215 0.61 2.59 32.58
C ASP A 215 -0.31 1.59 33.33
#